data_AF-A0A2W6T7Y8-F1
#
_entry.id   AF-A0A2W6T7Y8-F1
#
_cell.length_a   1.000
_cell.length_b   1.000
_cell.length_c   1.000
_cell.angle_alpha   90.00
_cell.angle_beta   90.00
_cell.angle_gamma   90.00
#
_symmetry.space_group_name_H-M   'P 1'
#
loop_
_entity.id
_entity.type
_entity.pdbx_description
1 polymer ?
#
loop_
_entity_poly.entity_id
_entity_poly.type
_entity_poly.pdbx_seq_one_letter_code
_entity_poly.pdbx_strand_id
1 'polypeptide(L)'
;MNLDFKIKNLLLICLIFLGVFNHYSSQIQTDFKTGADQPELYLPLLKNKTIGVVTNQTGLMNDRTHLVDFLVKNGIKIQTIFAPEHGFRGDADAGEKVKNGVDVKTGIPIISLYGKNKKPTAEQLKGIDIVVFDIQDVGVRF
;
A
#
# COMPACT_ATOMS: atom_id res chain seq x y z
N MET A 1 -9.79 61.32 -5.29
CA MET A 1 -9.76 59.98 -4.67
C MET A 1 -8.30 59.62 -4.42
N ASN A 2 -7.90 59.44 -3.16
CA ASN A 2 -6.49 59.47 -2.73
C ASN A 2 -5.75 58.18 -3.10
N LEU A 3 -4.85 58.26 -4.09
CA LEU A 3 -4.16 57.09 -4.67
C LEU A 3 -3.30 56.36 -3.62
N ASP A 4 -2.71 57.09 -2.69
CA ASP A 4 -1.91 56.56 -1.59
C ASP A 4 -2.70 55.65 -0.64
N PHE A 5 -3.99 55.95 -0.43
CA PHE A 5 -4.86 55.13 0.41
C PHE A 5 -5.14 53.78 -0.25
N LYS A 6 -5.27 53.75 -1.58
CA LYS A 6 -5.49 52.51 -2.34
C LYS A 6 -4.25 51.61 -2.36
N ILE A 7 -3.06 52.21 -2.46
CA ILE A 7 -1.79 51.45 -2.48
C ILE A 7 -1.52 50.81 -1.12
N LYS A 8 -1.76 51.53 -0.02
CA LYS A 8 -1.60 50.99 1.35
C LYS A 8 -2.57 49.83 1.63
N ASN A 9 -3.82 49.95 1.19
CA ASN A 9 -4.80 48.89 1.37
C ASN A 9 -4.49 47.65 0.51
N LEU A 10 -3.98 47.85 -0.72
CA LEU A 10 -3.55 46.74 -1.57
C LEU A 10 -2.35 45.99 -0.98
N LEU A 11 -1.35 46.72 -0.46
CA LEU A 11 -0.20 46.13 0.24
C LEU A 11 -0.63 45.33 1.48
N LEU A 12 -1.57 45.86 2.27
CA LEU A 12 -2.08 45.16 3.45
C LEU A 12 -2.81 43.87 3.08
N ILE A 13 -3.62 43.87 2.02
CA ILE A 13 -4.30 42.66 1.51
C ILE A 13 -3.28 41.62 1.02
N CYS A 14 -2.25 42.04 0.27
CA CYS A 14 -1.19 41.15 -0.18
C CYS A 14 -0.43 40.53 1.00
N LEU A 15 -0.11 41.31 2.04
CA LEU A 15 0.59 40.82 3.23
C LEU A 15 -0.25 39.82 4.04
N ILE A 16 -1.56 40.04 4.15
CA ILE A 16 -2.49 39.08 4.76
C ILE A 16 -2.54 37.79 3.93
N PHE A 17 -2.64 37.89 2.60
CA PHE A 17 -2.68 36.73 1.71
C PHE A 17 -1.37 35.91 1.77
N LEU A 18 -0.22 36.58 1.79
CA LEU A 18 1.10 35.96 1.96
C LEU A 18 1.29 35.34 3.35
N GLY A 19 0.79 35.98 4.40
CA GLY A 19 0.88 35.46 5.77
C GLY A 19 0.00 34.23 6.01
N VAL A 20 -1.20 34.20 5.43
CA VAL A 20 -2.14 33.08 5.57
C VAL A 20 -1.68 31.86 4.77
N PHE A 21 -1.11 32.03 3.56
CA PHE A 21 -0.61 30.91 2.74
C PHE A 21 0.58 30.16 3.38
N ASN A 22 1.46 30.88 4.11
CA ASN A 22 2.62 30.26 4.76
C ASN A 22 2.22 29.35 5.95
N HIS A 23 1.12 29.65 6.65
CA HIS A 23 0.66 28.81 7.75
C HIS A 23 -0.03 27.51 7.32
N TYR A 24 -0.65 27.47 6.13
CA TYR A 24 -1.23 26.22 5.59
C TYR A 24 -0.16 25.19 5.20
N SER A 25 1.01 25.65 4.73
CA SER A 25 2.08 24.75 4.29
C SER A 25 2.82 24.09 5.45
N SER A 26 2.75 24.64 6.67
CA SER A 26 3.47 24.14 7.84
C SER A 26 2.75 23.03 8.61
N GLN A 27 1.49 22.71 8.28
CA GLN A 27 0.69 21.71 9.02
C GLN A 27 0.54 20.35 8.32
N ILE A 28 1.14 20.15 7.13
CA ILE A 28 1.08 18.86 6.43
C ILE A 28 2.50 18.32 6.23
N GLN A 29 3.18 17.98 7.33
CA GLN A 29 4.33 17.07 7.24
C GLN A 29 4.51 16.28 8.52
N THR A 30 3.62 15.33 8.76
CA THR A 30 4.03 14.10 9.45
C THR A 30 4.52 13.16 8.36
N ASP A 31 5.84 12.92 8.30
CA ASP A 31 6.46 11.89 7.46
C ASP A 31 6.04 10.50 7.98
N PHE A 32 4.77 10.15 7.77
CA PHE A 32 4.22 8.87 8.18
C PHE A 32 4.69 7.80 7.20
N LYS A 33 5.37 6.79 7.73
CA LYS A 33 5.81 5.63 6.97
C LYS A 33 4.97 4.42 7.35
N THR A 34 4.41 3.76 6.34
CA THR A 34 3.72 2.47 6.55
C THR A 34 4.74 1.39 6.92
N GLY A 35 4.25 0.20 7.30
CA GLY A 35 5.13 -0.95 7.50
C GLY A 35 5.89 -1.32 6.21
N ALA A 36 5.25 -1.23 5.04
CA ALA A 36 5.85 -1.54 3.75
C ALA A 36 7.00 -0.57 3.40
N ASP A 37 6.90 0.71 3.80
CA ASP A 37 7.90 1.75 3.56
C ASP A 37 9.12 1.72 4.52
N GLN A 38 9.28 0.65 5.31
CA GLN A 38 10.39 0.48 6.26
C GLN A 38 11.20 -0.81 5.99
N PRO A 39 11.74 -1.00 4.77
CA PRO A 39 12.40 -2.24 4.35
C PRO A 39 13.60 -2.65 5.21
N GLU A 40 14.31 -1.69 5.80
CA GLU A 40 15.41 -1.92 6.71
C GLU A 40 15.00 -2.75 7.95
N LEU A 41 13.73 -2.69 8.35
CA LEU A 41 13.23 -3.43 9.51
C LEU A 41 12.84 -4.87 9.18
N TYR A 42 12.32 -5.13 7.97
CA TYR A 42 11.78 -6.44 7.63
C TYR A 42 12.62 -7.25 6.63
N LEU A 43 13.34 -6.64 5.68
CA LEU A 43 14.14 -7.39 4.71
C LEU A 43 15.17 -8.35 5.37
N PRO A 44 15.87 -7.97 6.46
CA PRO A 44 16.75 -8.90 7.17
C PRO A 44 16.03 -10.14 7.70
N LEU A 45 14.77 -10.00 8.13
CA LEU A 45 13.94 -11.08 8.68
C LEU A 45 13.46 -12.05 7.59
N LEU A 46 13.27 -11.56 6.37
CA LEU A 46 12.79 -12.34 5.22
C LEU A 46 13.92 -13.04 4.45
N LYS A 47 15.18 -12.67 4.70
CA LYS A 47 16.34 -13.23 4.00
C LYS A 47 16.43 -14.73 4.20
N ASN A 48 16.64 -15.48 3.11
CA ASN A 48 16.71 -16.95 3.09
C ASN A 48 15.45 -17.65 3.63
N LYS A 49 14.31 -16.95 3.71
CA LYS A 49 13.01 -17.52 4.06
C LYS A 49 12.16 -17.67 2.80
N THR A 50 11.37 -18.73 2.78
CA THR A 50 10.30 -18.89 1.80
C THR A 50 9.04 -18.25 2.40
N ILE A 51 8.47 -17.25 1.73
CA ILE A 51 7.36 -16.48 2.30
C ILE A 51 6.06 -16.66 1.53
N GLY A 52 4.94 -16.60 2.25
CA GLY A 52 3.61 -16.33 1.69
C GLY A 52 3.26 -14.87 1.91
N VAL A 53 2.58 -14.24 0.95
CA VAL A 53 2.15 -12.85 1.09
C VAL A 53 0.63 -12.78 1.04
N VAL A 54 -0.01 -12.32 2.12
CA VAL A 54 -1.42 -11.99 2.17
C VAL A 54 -1.54 -10.50 1.85
N THR A 55 -2.11 -10.17 0.70
CA THR A 55 -2.18 -8.77 0.24
C THR A 55 -3.31 -8.60 -0.77
N ASN A 56 -3.66 -7.35 -1.05
CA ASN A 56 -4.59 -6.98 -2.10
C ASN A 56 -4.10 -5.70 -2.83
N GLN A 57 -4.95 -5.08 -3.64
CA GLN A 57 -4.61 -3.86 -4.39
C GLN A 57 -4.17 -2.65 -3.53
N THR A 58 -4.37 -2.70 -2.22
CA THR A 58 -3.96 -1.65 -1.28
C THR A 58 -2.53 -1.81 -0.77
N GLY A 59 -1.87 -2.94 -1.01
CA GLY A 59 -0.48 -3.22 -0.61
C GLY A 59 0.55 -2.45 -1.44
N LEU A 60 0.38 -1.14 -1.52
CA LEU A 60 1.22 -0.21 -2.27
C LEU A 60 2.13 0.56 -1.31
N MET A 61 3.39 0.70 -1.69
CA MET A 61 4.35 1.59 -1.06
C MET A 61 4.09 3.05 -1.46
N ASN A 62 4.77 3.99 -0.81
CA ASN A 62 4.63 5.43 -1.07
C ASN A 62 4.91 5.83 -2.54
N ASP A 63 5.78 5.11 -3.24
CA ASP A 63 6.09 5.32 -4.66
C ASP A 63 5.08 4.64 -5.61
N ARG A 64 4.00 4.05 -5.05
CA ARG A 64 2.98 3.26 -5.73
C ARG A 64 3.47 1.92 -6.27
N THR A 65 4.66 1.46 -5.89
CA THR A 65 5.12 0.10 -6.15
C THR A 65 4.36 -0.86 -5.26
N HIS A 66 3.85 -1.96 -5.82
CA HIS A 66 3.21 -3.01 -5.03
C HIS A 66 4.24 -3.79 -4.20
N LEU A 67 3.94 -4.10 -2.93
CA LEU A 67 4.87 -4.77 -2.01
C LEU A 67 5.48 -6.05 -2.60
N VAL A 68 4.65 -6.89 -3.25
CA VAL A 68 5.12 -8.10 -3.96
C VAL A 68 6.22 -7.77 -4.98
N ASP A 69 6.04 -6.74 -5.81
CA ASP A 69 7.03 -6.37 -6.82
C ASP A 69 8.34 -5.90 -6.18
N PHE A 70 8.22 -5.13 -5.10
CA PHE A 70 9.37 -4.68 -4.31
C PHE A 70 10.13 -5.86 -3.71
N LEU A 71 9.44 -6.82 -3.10
CA LEU A 71 10.06 -7.99 -2.48
C LEU A 71 10.75 -8.89 -3.52
N VAL A 72 10.11 -9.12 -4.68
CA VAL A 72 10.73 -9.84 -5.80
C VAL A 72 12.00 -9.14 -6.29
N LYS A 73 11.95 -7.81 -6.48
CA LYS A 73 13.11 -7.01 -6.90
C LYS A 73 14.28 -7.10 -5.91
N ASN A 74 13.99 -7.27 -4.62
CA ASN A 74 14.98 -7.44 -3.56
C ASN A 74 15.41 -8.91 -3.34
N GLY A 75 15.04 -9.83 -4.24
CA GLY A 75 15.47 -11.22 -4.19
C GLY A 75 14.82 -12.05 -3.08
N ILE A 76 13.68 -11.59 -2.54
CA ILE A 76 12.93 -12.36 -1.55
C ILE A 76 12.15 -13.48 -2.24
N LYS A 77 12.26 -14.69 -1.71
CA LYS A 77 11.58 -15.87 -2.26
C LYS A 77 10.13 -15.92 -1.80
N ILE A 78 9.22 -15.53 -2.69
CA ILE A 78 7.77 -15.65 -2.47
C ILE A 78 7.29 -16.96 -3.10
N GLN A 79 6.66 -17.82 -2.30
CA GLN A 79 6.10 -19.08 -2.77
C GLN A 79 4.69 -18.93 -3.32
N THR A 80 3.86 -18.11 -2.67
CA THR A 80 2.46 -17.94 -3.03
C THR A 80 1.95 -16.59 -2.56
N ILE A 81 0.97 -16.04 -3.29
CA ILE A 81 0.21 -14.86 -2.91
C ILE A 81 -1.18 -15.32 -2.49
N PHE A 82 -1.59 -14.95 -1.30
CA PHE A 82 -2.93 -15.19 -0.78
C PHE A 82 -3.76 -13.92 -0.99
N ALA A 83 -4.66 -13.95 -1.96
CA ALA A 83 -5.48 -12.80 -2.34
C ALA A 83 -6.91 -12.93 -1.76
N PRO A 84 -7.49 -11.88 -1.16
CA PRO A 84 -8.90 -11.85 -0.76
C PRO A 84 -9.90 -11.88 -1.95
N GLU A 85 -11.06 -11.24 -1.79
CA GLU A 85 -12.20 -11.30 -2.71
C GLU A 85 -11.95 -10.73 -4.12
N HIS A 86 -11.21 -9.61 -4.24
CA HIS A 86 -11.02 -8.87 -5.49
C HIS A 86 -9.64 -9.08 -6.14
N GLY A 87 -8.92 -10.12 -5.72
CA GLY A 87 -7.58 -10.38 -6.18
C GLY A 87 -6.60 -9.40 -5.53
N PHE A 88 -5.41 -9.29 -6.09
CA PHE A 88 -4.39 -8.43 -5.49
C PHE A 88 -3.83 -7.33 -6.39
N ARG A 89 -4.06 -7.39 -7.71
CA ARG A 89 -3.70 -6.30 -8.62
C ARG A 89 -4.83 -5.28 -8.84
N GLY A 90 -6.05 -5.60 -8.43
CA GLY A 90 -7.22 -4.75 -8.68
C GLY A 90 -7.77 -4.83 -10.11
N ASP A 91 -7.26 -5.77 -10.92
CA ASP A 91 -7.70 -6.00 -12.31
C ASP A 91 -8.97 -6.88 -12.42
N ALA A 92 -9.48 -7.40 -11.29
CA ALA A 92 -10.69 -8.21 -11.27
C ALA A 92 -11.92 -7.31 -11.03
N ASP A 93 -12.89 -7.35 -11.94
CA ASP A 93 -14.13 -6.58 -11.83
C ASP A 93 -14.96 -6.97 -10.59
N ALA A 94 -15.79 -6.04 -10.13
CA ALA A 94 -16.71 -6.26 -9.02
C ALA A 94 -17.66 -7.45 -9.32
N GLY A 95 -17.47 -8.57 -8.60
CA GLY A 95 -18.28 -9.78 -8.74
C GLY A 95 -17.62 -10.91 -9.55
N GLU A 96 -16.45 -10.70 -10.14
CA GLU A 96 -15.68 -11.79 -10.76
C GLU A 96 -15.02 -12.66 -9.68
N LYS A 97 -15.27 -13.97 -9.74
CA LYS A 97 -14.57 -14.92 -8.87
C LYS A 97 -13.10 -14.93 -9.23
N VAL A 98 -12.27 -14.38 -8.33
CA VAL A 98 -10.82 -14.55 -8.39
C VAL A 98 -10.54 -16.03 -8.20
N LYS A 99 -10.33 -16.75 -9.31
CA LYS A 99 -9.87 -18.14 -9.27
C LYS A 99 -8.41 -18.15 -8.87
N ASN A 100 -7.96 -19.28 -8.32
CA ASN A 100 -6.53 -19.54 -8.22
C ASN A 100 -5.89 -19.29 -9.59
N GLY A 101 -4.73 -18.64 -9.57
CA GLY A 101 -4.10 -18.15 -10.78
C GLY A 101 -2.60 -18.03 -10.61
N VAL A 102 -1.99 -17.32 -11.54
CA VAL A 102 -0.57 -16.98 -11.52
C VAL A 102 -0.48 -15.49 -11.82
N ASP A 103 0.26 -14.74 -11.04
CA ASP A 103 0.54 -13.33 -11.33
C ASP A 103 1.36 -13.25 -12.61
N VAL A 104 0.80 -12.69 -13.68
CA VAL A 104 1.43 -12.64 -15.01
C VAL A 104 2.78 -11.92 -14.95
N LYS A 105 2.92 -10.92 -14.08
CA LYS A 105 4.13 -10.12 -13.94
C LYS A 105 5.27 -10.87 -13.27
N THR A 106 4.99 -11.65 -12.23
CA THR A 106 6.03 -12.28 -11.39
C THR A 106 6.13 -13.80 -11.55
N GLY A 107 5.11 -14.44 -12.15
CA GLY A 107 4.99 -15.89 -12.23
C GLY A 107 4.60 -16.56 -10.90
N ILE A 108 4.28 -15.78 -9.85
CA ILE A 108 3.97 -16.32 -8.53
C ILE A 108 2.53 -16.86 -8.50
N PRO A 109 2.30 -18.07 -7.96
CA PRO A 109 0.95 -18.60 -7.77
C PRO A 109 0.09 -17.71 -6.87
N ILE A 110 -1.18 -17.57 -7.24
CA ILE A 110 -2.19 -16.84 -6.47
C ILE A 110 -3.22 -17.85 -5.96
N ILE A 111 -3.48 -17.81 -4.65
CA ILE A 111 -4.52 -18.57 -3.98
C ILE A 111 -5.58 -17.59 -3.48
N SER A 112 -6.83 -17.79 -3.90
CA SER A 112 -7.93 -16.99 -3.37
C SER A 112 -8.32 -17.44 -1.96
N LEU A 113 -8.40 -16.48 -1.05
CA LEU A 113 -8.92 -16.63 0.31
C LEU A 113 -10.39 -16.20 0.43
N TYR A 114 -11.19 -16.52 -0.59
CA TYR A 114 -12.61 -16.15 -0.63
C TYR A 114 -13.54 -17.38 -0.69
N GLY A 115 -14.84 -17.16 -0.44
CA GLY A 115 -15.86 -18.20 -0.48
C GLY A 115 -15.63 -19.29 0.57
N LYS A 116 -15.37 -20.53 0.12
CA LYS A 116 -15.12 -21.68 1.01
C LYS A 116 -13.68 -21.75 1.54
N ASN A 117 -12.75 -20.94 0.99
CA ASN A 117 -11.32 -20.99 1.31
C ASN A 117 -10.86 -19.77 2.13
N LYS A 118 -11.64 -19.28 3.11
CA LYS A 118 -11.31 -18.04 3.86
C LYS A 118 -10.04 -18.10 4.72
N LYS A 119 -9.45 -19.29 4.86
CA LYS A 119 -8.25 -19.55 5.64
C LYS A 119 -7.33 -20.44 4.80
N PRO A 120 -6.03 -20.13 4.69
CA PRO A 120 -5.07 -21.04 4.06
C PRO A 120 -5.14 -22.44 4.69
N THR A 121 -5.18 -23.48 3.87
CA THR A 121 -5.09 -24.87 4.38
C THR A 121 -3.66 -25.19 4.82
N ALA A 122 -3.49 -26.26 5.61
CA ALA A 122 -2.16 -26.71 6.02
C ALA A 122 -1.27 -27.04 4.81
N GLU A 123 -1.85 -27.61 3.76
CA GLU A 123 -1.18 -27.91 2.50
C GLU A 123 -0.73 -26.65 1.76
N GLN A 124 -1.57 -25.60 1.75
CA GLN A 124 -1.24 -24.32 1.13
C GLN A 124 -0.13 -23.57 1.87
N LEU A 125 0.05 -23.84 3.16
CA LEU A 125 1.13 -23.29 3.99
C LEU A 125 2.41 -24.15 3.97
N LYS A 126 2.38 -25.32 3.35
CA LYS A 126 3.54 -26.24 3.37
C LYS A 126 4.75 -25.62 2.68
N GLY A 127 5.86 -25.53 3.43
CA GLY A 127 7.12 -24.96 2.94
C GLY A 127 7.23 -23.43 3.06
N ILE A 128 6.18 -22.77 3.58
CA ILE A 128 6.22 -21.35 3.94
C ILE A 128 6.78 -21.21 5.35
N ASP A 129 7.85 -20.43 5.49
CA ASP A 129 8.48 -20.12 6.77
C ASP A 129 7.81 -18.92 7.47
N ILE A 130 7.41 -17.91 6.68
CA ILE A 130 6.84 -16.64 7.16
C ILE A 130 5.66 -16.24 6.28
N VAL A 131 4.59 -15.74 6.92
CA VAL A 131 3.50 -15.07 6.22
C VAL A 131 3.60 -13.57 6.48
N VAL A 132 3.72 -12.79 5.40
CA VAL A 132 3.64 -11.33 5.42
C VAL A 132 2.19 -10.92 5.15
N PHE A 133 1.62 -10.06 5.99
CA PHE A 133 0.28 -9.53 5.82
C PHE A 133 0.36 -8.02 5.58
N ASP A 134 -0.14 -7.56 4.44
CA ASP A 134 -0.14 -6.15 4.06
C ASP A 134 -1.43 -5.80 3.30
N ILE A 135 -2.41 -5.27 4.04
CA ILE A 135 -3.72 -4.87 3.55
C ILE A 135 -4.16 -3.65 4.37
N GLN A 136 -4.63 -2.61 3.70
CA GLN A 136 -5.33 -1.50 4.34
C GLN A 136 -6.73 -1.95 4.77
N ASP A 137 -6.94 -2.05 6.08
CA ASP A 137 -8.27 -2.25 6.66
C ASP A 137 -9.01 -0.92 6.86
N VAL A 138 -10.34 -0.97 6.98
CA VAL A 138 -11.19 0.21 7.20
C VAL A 138 -11.64 0.36 8.66
N GLY A 139 -11.17 -0.49 9.57
CA GLY A 139 -11.43 -0.38 11.00
C GLY A 139 -12.81 -0.87 11.42
N VAL A 140 -13.37 -1.83 10.67
CA VAL A 140 -14.71 -2.38 10.93
C VAL A 140 -14.69 -3.89 11.05
N ARG A 141 -15.63 -4.47 11.80
CA ARG A 141 -15.57 -5.88 12.23
C ARG A 141 -16.37 -6.87 11.35
N PHE A 142 -17.21 -6.39 10.44
CA PHE A 142 -18.31 -7.17 9.87
C PHE A 142 -17.99 -7.84 8.53
#